data_AF-A0A0W8FPE9-F1
#
_entry.id   AF-A0A0W8FPE9-F1
#
_cell.length_a   1.000
_cell.length_b   1.000
_cell.length_c   1.000
_cell.angle_alpha   90.00
_cell.angle_beta   90.00
_cell.angle_gamma   90.00
#
_symmetry.space_group_name_H-M   'P 1'
#
loop_
_entity.id
_entity.type
_entity.pdbx_description
1 polymer ?
#
loop_
_entity_poly.entity_id
_entity_poly.type
_entity_poly.pdbx_seq_one_letter_code
_entity_poly.pdbx_strand_id
1 'polypeptide(L)'
;MSKNNSDVQMSKDVYAIAKQEAEIEIAKLKQDIQAGRDDGFAIGSIKTNKAHRDFCNFLDALSLYKTHKDKTYKKTGLTWDKFCEAVGYDRRQADRIIAEVTPIFESFSDNLPVLYGVTLNDIRWLGKNKTGQLSGFSEDGTELIFGEDKIPATPEDITAYVNHQRETFKEELAEKESIITANKKVLADKEKLINGYAKDIARLQKDTPKSELTAEEQEAVDLLAQVQKDFMAAISDIKKKIIPHKAPEIALRQYYYLLIVISKMAMEERLALQSAYEAAEEVPWEIDESEIPPPDVLVDNMPLTAGKGMGIKVKAKIEEQKIKKQRK
;
A
#
# COMPACT_ATOMS: atom_id res chain seq x y z
N MET A 1 95.93 -26.96 -2.03
CA MET A 1 94.83 -26.57 -1.11
C MET A 1 94.47 -25.07 -1.20
N SER A 2 94.58 -24.41 -2.37
CA SER A 2 94.33 -22.95 -2.49
C SER A 2 92.93 -22.58 -3.02
N LYS A 3 92.25 -23.48 -3.74
CA LYS A 3 90.95 -23.19 -4.38
C LYS A 3 89.78 -22.98 -3.39
N ASN A 4 89.73 -23.75 -2.30
CA ASN A 4 88.63 -23.66 -1.34
C ASN A 4 88.56 -22.32 -0.59
N ASN A 5 89.66 -21.57 -0.47
CA ASN A 5 89.68 -20.29 0.24
C ASN A 5 89.22 -19.13 -0.66
N SER A 6 89.53 -19.22 -1.96
CA SER A 6 89.03 -18.33 -3.02
C SER A 6 87.51 -18.39 -3.15
N ASP A 7 86.95 -19.59 -3.19
CA ASP A 7 85.51 -19.79 -3.41
C ASP A 7 84.67 -19.34 -2.19
N VAL A 8 85.22 -19.50 -0.98
CA VAL A 8 84.60 -19.00 0.25
C VAL A 8 84.65 -17.47 0.32
N GLN A 9 85.72 -16.84 -0.15
CA GLN A 9 85.83 -15.38 -0.19
C GLN A 9 84.90 -14.77 -1.24
N MET A 10 84.86 -15.34 -2.44
CA MET A 10 83.92 -14.93 -3.50
C MET A 10 82.46 -15.08 -3.05
N SER A 11 82.13 -16.15 -2.32
CA SER A 11 80.78 -16.34 -1.76
C SER A 11 80.41 -15.27 -0.72
N LYS A 12 81.36 -14.88 0.14
CA LYS A 12 81.16 -13.79 1.11
C LYS A 12 80.99 -12.43 0.43
N ASP A 13 81.78 -12.17 -0.60
CA ASP A 13 81.73 -10.90 -1.35
C ASP A 13 80.41 -10.80 -2.15
N VAL A 14 79.97 -11.90 -2.79
CA VAL A 14 78.66 -11.97 -3.45
C VAL A 14 77.51 -11.77 -2.46
N TYR A 15 77.59 -12.39 -1.26
CA TYR A 15 76.59 -12.19 -0.22
C TYR A 15 76.58 -10.75 0.32
N ALA A 16 77.74 -10.12 0.47
CA ALA A 16 77.86 -8.74 0.92
C ALA A 16 77.26 -7.76 -0.11
N ILE A 17 77.54 -7.97 -1.40
CA ILE A 17 76.96 -7.18 -2.50
C ILE A 17 75.44 -7.37 -2.55
N ALA A 18 74.96 -8.61 -2.53
CA ALA A 18 73.52 -8.91 -2.54
C ALA A 18 72.79 -8.31 -1.32
N LYS A 19 73.42 -8.32 -0.14
CA LYS A 19 72.88 -7.69 1.07
C LYS A 19 72.83 -6.16 0.93
N GLN A 20 73.87 -5.55 0.38
CA GLN A 20 73.94 -4.10 0.17
C GLN A 20 72.91 -3.64 -0.89
N GLU A 21 72.74 -4.40 -1.98
CA GLU A 21 71.70 -4.14 -2.99
C GLU A 21 70.30 -4.26 -2.38
N ALA A 22 70.03 -5.29 -1.58
CA ALA A 22 68.76 -5.45 -0.87
C ALA A 22 68.50 -4.30 0.13
N GLU A 23 69.52 -3.82 0.84
CA GLU A 23 69.39 -2.68 1.76
C GLU A 23 69.07 -1.37 1.02
N ILE A 24 69.67 -1.14 -0.16
CA ILE A 24 69.37 0.01 -1.02
C ILE A 24 67.93 -0.08 -1.55
N GLU A 25 67.51 -1.26 -1.99
CA GLU A 25 66.15 -1.47 -2.51
C GLU A 25 65.09 -1.30 -1.41
N ILE A 26 65.34 -1.82 -0.20
CA ILE A 26 64.47 -1.62 0.97
C ILE A 26 64.39 -0.13 1.34
N ALA A 27 65.51 0.59 1.30
CA ALA A 27 65.53 2.03 1.59
C ALA A 27 64.70 2.82 0.56
N LYS A 28 64.83 2.47 -0.72
CA LYS A 28 64.05 3.08 -1.80
C LYS A 28 62.55 2.79 -1.66
N LEU A 29 62.18 1.54 -1.40
CA LEU A 29 60.79 1.15 -1.14
C LEU A 29 60.20 1.86 0.08
N LYS A 30 60.96 2.03 1.17
CA LYS A 30 60.52 2.80 2.33
C LYS A 30 60.29 4.27 2.00
N GLN A 31 61.18 4.86 1.19
CA GLN A 31 61.04 6.25 0.74
C GLN A 31 59.80 6.43 -0.16
N ASP A 32 59.57 5.51 -1.09
CA ASP A 32 58.40 5.53 -1.99
C ASP A 32 57.08 5.33 -1.19
N ILE A 33 57.08 4.43 -0.21
CA ILE A 33 55.94 4.24 0.71
C ILE A 33 55.67 5.51 1.52
N GLN A 34 56.72 6.17 2.02
CA GLN A 34 56.56 7.39 2.80
C GLN A 34 56.07 8.56 1.94
N ALA A 35 56.63 8.75 0.75
CA ALA A 35 56.17 9.76 -0.21
C ALA A 35 54.70 9.54 -0.58
N GLY A 36 54.29 8.29 -0.85
CA GLY A 36 52.89 7.97 -1.11
C GLY A 36 51.94 8.24 0.08
N ARG A 37 52.43 8.10 1.31
CA ARG A 37 51.67 8.47 2.53
C ARG A 37 51.53 9.97 2.68
N ASP A 38 52.60 10.72 2.45
CA ASP A 38 52.62 12.18 2.57
C ASP A 38 51.70 12.82 1.51
N ASP A 39 51.76 12.32 0.26
CA ASP A 39 50.85 12.72 -0.81
C ASP A 39 49.40 12.36 -0.47
N GLY A 40 49.15 11.15 0.04
CA GLY A 40 47.83 10.70 0.48
C GLY A 40 47.25 11.59 1.59
N PHE A 41 48.07 11.97 2.57
CA PHE A 41 47.68 12.87 3.66
C PHE A 41 47.38 14.29 3.15
N ALA A 42 48.21 14.83 2.26
CA ALA A 42 48.00 16.14 1.66
C ALA A 42 46.71 16.19 0.83
N ILE A 43 46.47 15.18 -0.01
CA ILE A 43 45.24 15.05 -0.80
C ILE A 43 44.01 14.96 0.11
N GLY A 44 44.08 14.14 1.17
CA GLY A 44 43.02 14.03 2.17
C GLY A 44 42.71 15.37 2.83
N SER A 45 43.74 16.06 3.31
CA SER A 45 43.62 17.38 3.95
C SER A 45 42.99 18.43 3.04
N ILE A 46 43.38 18.48 1.76
CA ILE A 46 42.80 19.39 0.76
C ILE A 46 41.32 19.09 0.54
N LYS A 47 40.96 17.81 0.41
CA LYS A 47 39.57 17.38 0.22
C LYS A 47 38.70 17.73 1.44
N THR A 48 39.17 17.47 2.65
CA THR A 48 38.49 17.83 3.91
C THR A 48 38.28 19.35 4.01
N ASN A 49 39.32 20.14 3.71
CA ASN A 49 39.21 21.60 3.73
C ASN A 49 38.20 22.14 2.72
N LYS A 50 38.15 21.55 1.52
CA LYS A 50 37.15 21.91 0.51
C LYS A 50 35.74 21.61 1.02
N ALA A 51 35.52 20.43 1.57
CA ALA A 51 34.22 20.03 2.08
C ALA A 51 33.76 20.88 3.28
N HIS A 52 34.66 21.25 4.19
CA HIS A 52 34.37 22.21 5.26
C HIS A 52 33.99 23.59 4.71
N ARG A 53 34.67 24.08 3.68
CA ARG A 53 34.34 25.35 3.04
C ARG A 53 32.94 25.32 2.43
N ASP A 54 32.61 24.23 1.74
CA ASP A 54 31.28 24.07 1.13
C ASP A 54 30.18 23.98 2.20
N PHE A 55 30.46 23.34 3.33
CA PHE A 55 29.54 23.33 4.48
C PHE A 55 29.33 24.73 5.08
N CYS A 56 30.40 25.48 5.33
CA CYS A 56 30.29 26.86 5.83
C CYS A 56 29.52 27.75 4.85
N ASN A 57 29.83 27.68 3.56
CA ASN A 57 29.13 28.44 2.53
C ASN A 57 27.63 28.14 2.51
N PHE A 58 27.26 26.87 2.71
CA PHE A 58 25.85 26.47 2.80
C PHE A 58 25.17 27.02 4.07
N LEU A 59 25.84 26.99 5.23
CA LEU A 59 25.33 27.58 6.46
C LEU A 59 25.17 29.11 6.37
N ASP A 60 26.10 29.79 5.70
CA ASP A 60 26.03 31.22 5.45
C ASP A 60 24.83 31.56 4.56
N ALA A 61 24.64 30.81 3.46
CA ALA A 61 23.49 30.97 2.57
C ALA A 61 22.15 30.75 3.30
N LEU A 62 22.05 29.72 4.15
CA LEU A 62 20.87 29.48 4.98
C LEU A 62 20.62 30.60 6.00
N SER A 63 21.67 31.08 6.64
CA SER A 63 21.60 32.15 7.65
C SER A 63 21.17 33.48 7.01
N LEU A 64 21.71 33.80 5.84
CA LEU A 64 21.30 34.95 5.03
C LEU A 64 19.83 34.81 4.59
N TYR A 65 19.44 33.66 4.04
CA TYR A 65 18.06 33.39 3.61
C TYR A 65 17.07 33.57 4.76
N LYS A 66 17.34 32.96 5.92
CA LYS A 66 16.47 33.04 7.10
C LYS A 66 16.38 34.47 7.63
N THR A 67 17.52 35.14 7.79
CA THR A 67 17.58 36.53 8.29
C THR A 67 16.86 37.50 7.35
N HIS A 68 16.99 37.31 6.03
CA HIS A 68 16.29 38.10 5.03
C HIS A 68 14.77 37.86 5.07
N LYS A 69 14.34 36.59 5.11
CA LYS A 69 12.93 36.18 5.14
C LYS A 69 12.21 36.66 6.41
N ASP A 70 12.81 36.39 7.58
CA ASP A 70 12.24 36.70 8.89
C ASP A 70 12.47 38.18 9.28
N LYS A 71 13.25 38.91 8.48
CA LYS A 71 13.65 40.30 8.71
C LYS A 71 14.21 40.53 10.12
N THR A 72 14.96 39.55 10.66
CA THR A 72 15.48 39.60 12.04
C THR A 72 16.45 40.75 12.25
N TYR A 73 17.15 41.18 11.20
CA TYR A 73 18.01 42.38 11.21
C TYR A 73 17.26 43.67 11.59
N LYS A 74 15.93 43.73 11.41
CA LYS A 74 15.13 44.88 11.87
C LYS A 74 15.01 44.95 13.39
N LYS A 75 15.11 43.82 14.09
CA LYS A 75 15.03 43.77 15.56
C LYS A 75 16.21 44.49 16.21
N THR A 76 17.35 44.55 15.53
CA THR A 76 18.54 45.29 15.95
C THR A 76 18.61 46.69 15.34
N GLY A 77 17.56 47.16 14.66
CA GLY A 77 17.51 48.49 14.05
C GLY A 77 18.35 48.65 12.77
N LEU A 78 18.88 47.57 12.22
CA LEU A 78 19.67 47.61 10.98
C LEU A 78 18.75 47.58 9.75
N THR A 79 19.25 48.14 8.66
CA THR A 79 18.73 47.89 7.30
C THR A 79 19.39 46.64 6.75
N TRP A 80 18.78 45.99 5.75
CA TRP A 80 19.37 44.80 5.10
C TRP A 80 20.80 45.04 4.62
N ASP A 81 21.04 46.19 3.98
CA ASP A 81 22.34 46.61 3.45
C ASP A 81 23.43 46.65 4.54
N LYS A 82 23.18 47.39 5.63
CA LYS A 82 24.04 47.46 6.81
C LYS A 82 24.26 46.11 7.50
N PHE A 83 23.27 45.23 7.47
CA PHE A 83 23.45 43.89 8.01
C PHE A 83 24.41 43.07 7.13
N CYS A 84 24.22 43.06 5.81
CA CYS A 84 25.13 42.40 4.87
C CYS A 84 26.56 42.90 5.03
N GLU A 85 26.75 44.22 5.11
CA GLU A 85 28.07 44.83 5.33
C GLU A 85 28.70 44.35 6.65
N ALA A 86 27.92 44.29 7.73
CA ALA A 86 28.40 43.82 9.04
C ALA A 86 28.82 42.34 9.04
N VAL A 87 28.23 41.51 8.19
CA VAL A 87 28.61 40.09 8.03
C VAL A 87 29.61 39.85 6.88
N GLY A 88 30.14 40.92 6.28
CA GLY A 88 31.20 40.84 5.27
C GLY A 88 30.74 40.53 3.85
N TYR A 89 29.45 40.73 3.54
CA TYR A 89 28.89 40.56 2.20
C TYR A 89 28.44 41.89 1.61
N ASP A 90 28.71 42.11 0.33
CA ASP A 90 27.98 43.14 -0.42
C ASP A 90 26.52 42.71 -0.57
N ARG A 91 25.59 43.67 -0.52
CA ARG A 91 24.15 43.38 -0.63
C ARG A 91 23.81 42.61 -1.90
N ARG A 92 24.36 42.97 -3.06
CA ARG A 92 24.06 42.27 -4.33
C ARG A 92 24.59 40.85 -4.31
N GLN A 93 25.71 40.62 -3.63
CA GLN A 93 26.26 39.29 -3.43
C GLN A 93 25.36 38.45 -2.52
N ALA A 94 24.91 39.01 -1.39
CA ALA A 94 23.98 38.32 -0.49
C ALA A 94 22.65 38.00 -1.18
N ASP A 95 22.08 38.94 -1.93
CA ASP A 95 20.84 38.75 -2.68
C ASP A 95 21.01 37.64 -3.75
N ARG A 96 22.18 37.56 -4.41
CA ARG A 96 22.49 36.49 -5.38
C ARG A 96 22.62 35.12 -4.70
N ILE A 97 23.33 35.05 -3.57
CA ILE A 97 23.48 33.81 -2.78
C ILE A 97 22.11 33.27 -2.35
N ILE A 98 21.21 34.16 -1.94
CA ILE A 98 19.83 33.82 -1.55
C ILE A 98 19.01 33.34 -2.77
N ALA A 99 19.19 33.96 -3.93
CA ALA A 99 18.47 33.59 -5.15
C ALA A 99 18.96 32.26 -5.75
N GLU A 100 20.26 31.97 -5.62
CA GLU A 100 20.95 30.84 -6.23
C GLU A 100 21.56 29.92 -5.17
N VAL A 101 20.74 29.41 -4.24
CA VAL A 101 21.21 28.47 -3.20
C VAL A 101 21.54 27.09 -3.79
N THR A 102 20.91 26.71 -4.91
CA THR A 102 21.02 25.37 -5.50
C THR A 102 22.46 24.92 -5.77
N PRO A 103 23.33 25.71 -6.42
CA PRO A 103 24.72 25.29 -6.66
C PRO A 103 25.53 25.12 -5.38
N ILE A 104 25.24 25.92 -4.35
CA ILE A 104 25.89 25.82 -3.03
C ILE A 104 25.47 24.52 -2.34
N PHE A 105 24.17 24.19 -2.42
CA PHE A 105 23.63 22.94 -1.89
C PHE A 105 24.20 21.72 -2.61
N GLU A 106 24.31 21.75 -3.94
CA GLU A 106 24.89 20.66 -4.74
C GLU A 106 26.36 20.44 -4.37
N SER A 107 27.16 21.51 -4.30
CA SER A 107 28.57 21.42 -3.90
C SER A 107 28.73 20.82 -2.50
N PHE A 108 27.89 21.25 -1.55
CA PHE A 108 27.85 20.66 -0.21
C PHE A 108 27.46 19.18 -0.24
N SER A 109 26.39 18.82 -0.95
CA SER A 109 25.89 17.45 -1.06
C SER A 109 26.93 16.49 -1.63
N ASP A 110 27.67 16.92 -2.66
CA ASP A 110 28.69 16.12 -3.33
C ASP A 110 29.93 15.90 -2.46
N ASN A 111 30.26 16.85 -1.60
CA ASN A 111 31.44 16.78 -0.74
C ASN A 111 31.16 16.18 0.65
N LEU A 112 29.88 16.03 1.05
CA LEU A 112 29.51 15.43 2.33
C LEU A 112 30.01 13.98 2.53
N PRO A 113 29.93 13.08 1.54
CA PRO A 113 30.45 11.72 1.68
C PRO A 113 31.96 11.67 1.92
N VAL A 114 32.69 12.68 1.45
CA VAL A 114 34.15 12.77 1.64
C VAL A 114 34.50 13.05 3.11
N LEU A 115 33.66 13.77 3.84
CA LEU A 115 33.88 14.08 5.26
C LEU A 115 33.40 12.98 6.20
N TYR A 116 32.20 12.46 5.93
CA TYR A 116 31.47 11.64 6.90
C TYR A 116 31.12 10.24 6.40
N GLY A 117 31.50 9.90 5.17
CA GLY A 117 31.20 8.59 4.57
C GLY A 117 29.71 8.37 4.25
N VAL A 118 28.86 9.40 4.40
CA VAL A 118 27.41 9.31 4.25
C VAL A 118 26.88 10.41 3.33
N THR A 119 25.82 10.13 2.59
CA THR A 119 25.15 11.12 1.73
C THR A 119 24.01 11.83 2.48
N LEU A 120 23.57 12.98 1.97
CA LEU A 120 22.36 13.65 2.49
C LEU A 120 21.11 12.77 2.36
N ASN A 121 21.04 11.93 1.34
CA ASN A 121 19.94 10.99 1.20
C ASN A 121 19.97 9.92 2.29
N ASP A 122 21.15 9.42 2.67
CA ASP A 122 21.26 8.48 3.79
C ASP A 122 20.81 9.14 5.10
N ILE A 123 21.24 10.37 5.38
CA ILE A 123 20.77 11.15 6.55
C ILE A 123 19.24 11.37 6.49
N ARG A 124 18.71 11.69 5.31
CA ARG A 124 17.27 11.89 5.11
C ARG A 124 16.49 10.58 5.31
N TRP A 125 17.04 9.45 4.91
CA TRP A 125 16.47 8.13 5.12
C TRP A 125 16.42 7.76 6.61
N LEU A 126 17.51 8.03 7.34
CA LEU A 126 17.54 7.88 8.79
C LEU A 126 16.43 8.72 9.47
N GLY A 127 16.21 9.96 9.01
CA GLY A 127 15.14 10.82 9.53
C GLY A 127 13.72 10.48 9.07
N LYS A 128 13.54 9.85 7.91
CA LYS A 128 12.22 9.49 7.35
C LYS A 128 11.68 8.17 7.86
N ASN A 129 12.55 7.21 8.17
CA ASN A 129 12.13 5.88 8.60
C ASN A 129 11.43 5.87 9.96
N LYS A 130 11.49 6.97 10.74
CA LYS A 130 10.73 7.12 11.98
C LYS A 130 10.24 8.55 12.16
N THR A 131 9.14 8.91 11.50
CA THR A 131 8.34 10.08 11.92
C THR A 131 7.71 9.77 13.28
N GLY A 132 8.45 10.02 14.36
CA GLY A 132 7.95 9.87 15.74
C GLY A 132 8.87 9.18 16.76
N GLN A 133 9.99 8.58 16.35
CA GLN A 133 10.99 8.03 17.29
C GLN A 133 12.34 8.70 17.06
N LEU A 134 12.91 9.25 18.14
CA LEU A 134 14.21 9.91 18.12
C LEU A 134 15.30 8.88 17.82
N SER A 135 15.95 9.01 16.66
CA SER A 135 17.24 8.38 16.41
C SER A 135 18.33 9.21 17.09
N GLY A 136 19.17 8.57 17.89
CA GLY A 136 20.22 9.25 18.65
C GLY A 136 21.37 8.31 18.97
N PHE A 137 22.50 8.86 19.40
CA PHE A 137 23.55 8.07 20.00
C PHE A 137 23.23 7.81 21.47
N SER A 138 23.72 6.70 22.01
CA SER A 138 23.74 6.45 23.45
C SER A 138 24.53 7.57 24.17
N GLU A 139 24.30 7.75 25.48
CA GLU A 139 24.95 8.82 26.26
C GLU A 139 26.48 8.76 26.24
N ASP A 140 27.03 7.57 26.00
CA ASP A 140 28.45 7.26 25.86
C ASP A 140 28.95 7.25 24.39
N GLY A 141 28.06 7.46 23.41
CA GLY A 141 28.40 7.59 21.99
C GLY A 141 28.85 6.28 21.32
N THR A 142 28.77 5.16 22.03
CA THR A 142 29.22 3.83 21.58
C THR A 142 28.18 3.11 20.72
N GLU A 143 26.91 3.48 20.85
CA GLU A 143 25.79 2.87 20.14
C GLU A 143 24.94 3.92 19.43
N LEU A 144 24.48 3.57 18.24
CA LEU A 144 23.45 4.25 17.48
C LEU A 144 22.10 3.58 17.81
N ILE A 145 21.17 4.35 18.38
CA ILE A 145 19.84 3.90 18.78
C ILE A 145 18.84 4.28 17.69
N PHE A 146 18.20 3.28 17.09
CA PHE A 146 17.16 3.43 16.07
C PHE A 146 15.82 2.85 16.58
N GLY A 147 15.15 3.58 17.47
CA GLY A 147 13.94 3.13 18.19
C GLY A 147 14.27 2.04 19.21
N GLU A 148 13.90 0.78 18.96
CA GLU A 148 14.25 -0.35 19.85
C GLU A 148 15.60 -0.98 19.50
N ASP A 149 16.10 -0.79 18.28
CA ASP A 149 17.36 -1.37 17.83
C ASP A 149 18.54 -0.55 18.36
N LYS A 150 19.54 -1.26 18.90
CA LYS A 150 20.84 -0.72 19.31
C LYS A 150 21.91 -1.30 18.41
N ILE A 151 22.64 -0.42 17.74
CA ILE A 151 23.68 -0.79 16.78
C ILE A 151 24.99 -0.19 17.28
N PRO A 152 26.11 -0.90 17.29
CA PRO A 152 27.39 -0.28 17.60
C PRO A 152 27.68 0.89 16.64
N ALA A 153 28.19 2.00 17.16
CA ALA A 153 28.50 3.22 16.40
C ALA A 153 29.79 3.11 15.58
N THR A 154 30.12 1.91 15.08
CA THR A 154 31.23 1.73 14.15
C THR A 154 30.74 1.95 12.71
N PRO A 155 31.57 2.51 11.82
CA PRO A 155 31.18 2.72 10.42
C PRO A 155 30.75 1.42 9.72
N GLU A 156 31.36 0.30 10.06
CA GLU A 156 31.12 -1.02 9.47
C GLU A 156 29.73 -1.55 9.87
N ASP A 157 29.39 -1.46 11.17
CA ASP A 157 28.11 -1.93 11.70
C ASP A 157 26.93 -1.08 11.21
N ILE A 158 27.13 0.25 11.13
CA ILE A 158 26.14 1.16 10.55
C ILE A 158 25.89 0.82 9.08
N THR A 159 26.96 0.58 8.31
CA THR A 159 26.84 0.24 6.89
C THR A 159 26.15 -1.10 6.69
N ALA A 160 26.47 -2.10 7.52
CA ALA A 160 25.83 -3.42 7.49
C ALA A 160 24.33 -3.33 7.81
N TYR A 161 23.96 -2.58 8.84
CA TYR A 161 22.55 -2.36 9.20
C TYR A 161 21.77 -1.63 8.10
N VAL A 162 22.38 -0.60 7.49
CA VAL A 162 21.77 0.13 6.37
C VAL A 162 21.59 -0.77 5.16
N ASN A 163 22.55 -1.63 4.85
CA ASN A 163 22.44 -2.59 3.75
C ASN A 163 21.35 -3.63 4.00
N HIS A 164 21.30 -4.20 5.21
CA HIS A 164 20.25 -5.12 5.62
C HIS A 164 18.86 -4.48 5.47
N GLN A 165 18.67 -3.27 6.01
CA GLN A 165 17.40 -2.55 5.89
C GLN A 165 17.04 -2.25 4.43
N ARG A 166 18.03 -1.89 3.59
CA ARG A 166 17.81 -1.69 2.15
C ARG A 166 17.33 -2.98 1.46
N GLU A 167 17.90 -4.12 1.82
CA GLU A 167 17.47 -5.42 1.29
C GLU A 167 16.05 -5.77 1.75
N THR A 168 15.74 -5.63 3.04
CA THR A 168 14.39 -5.88 3.58
C THR A 168 13.35 -4.98 2.90
N PHE A 169 13.65 -3.69 2.72
CA PHE A 169 12.75 -2.78 2.01
C PHE A 169 12.60 -3.13 0.53
N LYS A 170 13.65 -3.62 -0.12
CA LYS A 170 13.59 -4.06 -1.52
C LYS A 170 12.72 -5.31 -1.66
N GLU A 171 12.79 -6.23 -0.71
CA GLU A 171 11.91 -7.39 -0.62
C GLU A 171 10.46 -6.98 -0.39
N GLU A 172 10.18 -6.08 0.55
CA GLU A 172 8.83 -5.55 0.79
C GLU A 172 8.26 -4.82 -0.43
N LEU A 173 9.07 -4.05 -1.15
CA LEU A 173 8.67 -3.39 -2.39
C LEU A 173 8.32 -4.41 -3.48
N ALA A 174 9.16 -5.44 -3.66
CA ALA A 174 8.90 -6.51 -4.62
C ALA A 174 7.62 -7.28 -4.26
N GLU A 175 7.36 -7.53 -2.98
CA GLU A 175 6.12 -8.15 -2.51
C GLU A 175 4.91 -7.27 -2.80
N LYS A 176 4.98 -5.97 -2.51
CA LYS A 176 3.91 -5.01 -2.82
C LYS A 176 3.65 -4.89 -4.32
N GLU A 177 4.69 -4.88 -5.16
CA GLU A 177 4.54 -4.88 -6.62
C GLU A 177 3.90 -6.16 -7.14
N SER A 178 4.24 -7.32 -6.57
CA SER A 178 3.61 -8.60 -6.87
C SER A 178 2.10 -8.55 -6.54
N ILE A 179 1.74 -8.04 -5.37
CA ILE A 179 0.34 -7.86 -4.95
C ILE A 179 -0.41 -6.91 -5.89
N ILE A 180 0.20 -5.77 -6.26
CA ILE A 180 -0.41 -4.82 -7.21
C ILE A 180 -0.65 -5.49 -8.56
N THR A 181 0.30 -6.28 -9.05
CA THR A 181 0.19 -6.97 -10.33
C THR A 181 -0.89 -8.05 -10.31
N ALA A 182 -1.00 -8.80 -9.21
CA ALA A 182 -2.08 -9.76 -9.00
C ALA A 182 -3.45 -9.07 -8.97
N ASN A 183 -3.58 -7.96 -8.24
CA ASN A 183 -4.81 -7.18 -8.16
C ASN A 183 -5.22 -6.58 -9.50
N LYS A 184 -4.27 -6.11 -10.33
CA LYS A 184 -4.54 -5.63 -11.69
C LYS A 184 -5.12 -6.72 -12.58
N LYS A 185 -4.64 -7.96 -12.49
CA LYS A 185 -5.20 -9.09 -13.24
C LYS A 185 -6.64 -9.38 -12.82
N VAL A 186 -6.90 -9.43 -11.51
CA VAL A 186 -8.25 -9.64 -10.97
C VAL A 186 -9.21 -8.53 -11.42
N LEU A 187 -8.76 -7.28 -11.43
CA LEU A 187 -9.57 -6.16 -11.92
C LEU A 187 -9.90 -6.29 -13.41
N ALA A 188 -8.92 -6.64 -14.24
CA ALA A 188 -9.14 -6.85 -15.67
C ALA A 188 -10.14 -7.99 -15.95
N ASP A 189 -10.08 -9.07 -15.18
CA ASP A 189 -11.04 -10.18 -15.31
C ASP A 189 -12.46 -9.78 -14.87
N LYS A 190 -12.58 -8.99 -13.80
CA LYS A 190 -13.87 -8.41 -13.38
C LYS A 190 -14.44 -7.47 -14.43
N GLU A 191 -13.61 -6.64 -15.05
CA GLU A 191 -14.05 -5.70 -16.08
C GLU A 191 -14.56 -6.41 -17.33
N LYS A 192 -13.91 -7.53 -17.73
CA LYS A 192 -14.42 -8.41 -18.79
C LYS A 192 -15.78 -9.01 -18.44
N LEU A 193 -15.97 -9.48 -17.21
CA LEU A 193 -17.25 -10.02 -16.75
C LEU A 193 -18.35 -8.95 -16.76
N ILE A 194 -18.06 -7.75 -16.26
CA ILE A 194 -18.99 -6.61 -16.28
C ILE A 194 -19.41 -6.28 -17.71
N ASN A 195 -18.45 -6.23 -18.64
CA ASN A 195 -18.74 -5.99 -20.05
C ASN A 195 -19.56 -7.12 -20.69
N GLY A 196 -19.34 -8.37 -20.27
CA GLY A 196 -20.20 -9.50 -20.66
C GLY A 196 -21.63 -9.32 -20.17
N TYR A 197 -21.81 -9.07 -18.88
CA TYR A 197 -23.14 -8.83 -18.29
C TYR A 197 -23.85 -7.61 -18.89
N ALA A 198 -23.14 -6.53 -19.19
CA ALA A 198 -23.72 -5.36 -19.85
C ALA A 198 -24.28 -5.70 -21.24
N LYS A 199 -23.56 -6.53 -22.02
CA LYS A 199 -24.04 -7.01 -23.32
C LYS A 199 -25.24 -7.93 -23.18
N ASP A 200 -25.22 -8.82 -22.19
CA ASP A 200 -26.33 -9.73 -21.93
C ASP A 200 -27.59 -8.97 -21.48
N ILE A 201 -27.44 -7.95 -20.63
CA ILE A 201 -28.54 -7.05 -20.24
C ILE A 201 -29.11 -6.33 -21.47
N ALA A 202 -28.26 -5.76 -22.32
CA ALA A 202 -28.71 -5.06 -23.53
C ALA A 202 -29.45 -5.98 -24.51
N ARG A 203 -29.00 -7.24 -24.64
CA ARG A 203 -29.68 -8.25 -25.44
C ARG A 203 -31.03 -8.63 -24.83
N LEU A 204 -31.07 -8.91 -23.53
CA LEU A 204 -32.30 -9.25 -22.81
C LEU A 204 -33.32 -8.11 -22.87
N GLN A 205 -32.89 -6.85 -22.75
CA GLN A 205 -33.75 -5.67 -22.90
C GLN A 205 -34.31 -5.52 -24.32
N LYS A 206 -33.59 -5.97 -25.36
CA LYS A 206 -34.06 -5.96 -26.75
C LYS A 206 -35.08 -7.08 -27.01
N ASP A 207 -34.89 -8.22 -26.37
CA ASP A 207 -35.77 -9.40 -26.50
C ASP A 207 -37.00 -9.31 -25.58
N THR A 208 -37.02 -8.38 -24.62
CA THR A 208 -38.19 -8.10 -23.78
C THR A 208 -39.16 -7.20 -24.55
N PRO A 209 -40.39 -7.64 -24.86
CA PRO A 209 -41.39 -6.74 -25.42
C PRO A 209 -41.59 -5.57 -24.45
N LYS A 210 -41.47 -4.32 -24.95
CA LYS A 210 -41.83 -3.14 -24.17
C LYS A 210 -43.26 -3.36 -23.68
N SER A 211 -43.48 -3.33 -22.37
CA SER A 211 -44.81 -3.56 -21.82
C SER A 211 -45.77 -2.56 -22.48
N GLU A 212 -46.89 -3.05 -22.98
CA GLU A 212 -47.98 -2.22 -23.54
C GLU A 212 -48.76 -1.51 -22.42
N LEU A 213 -48.17 -1.42 -21.22
CA LEU A 213 -48.76 -0.82 -20.04
C LEU A 213 -48.72 0.70 -20.18
N THR A 214 -49.83 1.33 -19.86
CA THR A 214 -49.89 2.78 -19.68
C THR A 214 -48.98 3.21 -18.51
N ALA A 215 -48.62 4.50 -18.45
CA ALA A 215 -47.74 5.00 -17.40
C ALA A 215 -48.29 4.75 -15.98
N GLU A 216 -49.62 4.83 -15.82
CA GLU A 216 -50.30 4.57 -14.55
C GLU A 216 -50.25 3.07 -14.18
N GLU A 217 -50.43 2.18 -15.15
CA GLU A 217 -50.31 0.73 -14.94
C GLU A 217 -48.87 0.31 -14.62
N GLN A 218 -47.87 0.94 -15.25
CA GLN A 218 -46.47 0.68 -14.96
C GLN A 218 -46.07 1.14 -13.55
N GLU A 219 -46.58 2.30 -13.09
CA GLU A 219 -46.35 2.77 -11.72
C GLU A 219 -46.98 1.84 -10.66
N ALA A 220 -48.19 1.34 -10.92
CA ALA A 220 -48.84 0.35 -10.07
C ALA A 220 -48.06 -0.98 -10.02
N VAL A 221 -47.56 -1.45 -11.17
CA VAL A 221 -46.71 -2.64 -11.25
C VAL A 221 -45.39 -2.45 -10.51
N ASP A 222 -44.74 -1.29 -10.67
CA ASP A 222 -43.48 -0.98 -10.00
C ASP A 222 -43.65 -0.89 -8.47
N LEU A 223 -44.76 -0.31 -8.00
CA LEU A 223 -45.12 -0.27 -6.58
C LEU A 223 -45.31 -1.69 -6.02
N LEU A 224 -46.07 -2.54 -6.71
CA LEU A 224 -46.28 -3.93 -6.29
C LEU A 224 -44.98 -4.74 -6.33
N ALA A 225 -44.14 -4.53 -7.35
CA ALA A 225 -42.83 -5.18 -7.45
C ALA A 225 -41.89 -4.76 -6.30
N GLN A 226 -41.96 -3.49 -5.87
CA GLN A 226 -41.21 -3.00 -4.72
C GLN A 226 -41.72 -3.62 -3.41
N VAL A 227 -43.04 -3.66 -3.19
CA VAL A 227 -43.65 -4.32 -2.02
C VAL A 227 -43.27 -5.81 -1.96
N GLN A 228 -43.28 -6.51 -3.09
CA GLN A 228 -42.84 -7.91 -3.18
C GLN A 228 -41.36 -8.07 -2.79
N LYS A 229 -40.48 -7.18 -3.27
CA LYS A 229 -39.05 -7.18 -2.91
C LYS A 229 -38.86 -6.96 -1.41
N ASP A 230 -39.54 -5.98 -0.83
CA ASP A 230 -39.40 -5.62 0.58
C ASP A 230 -39.91 -6.75 1.49
N PHE A 231 -41.04 -7.35 1.13
CA PHE A 231 -41.57 -8.51 1.85
C PHE A 231 -40.61 -9.72 1.79
N MET A 232 -40.03 -10.00 0.62
CA MET A 232 -39.05 -11.07 0.47
C MET A 232 -37.73 -10.79 1.19
N ALA A 233 -37.30 -9.53 1.25
CA ALA A 233 -36.15 -9.10 2.04
C ALA A 233 -36.40 -9.32 3.53
N ALA A 234 -37.59 -8.95 4.04
CA ALA A 234 -37.97 -9.17 5.43
C ALA A 234 -37.94 -10.67 5.80
N ILE A 235 -38.49 -11.54 4.96
CA ILE A 235 -38.41 -13.00 5.16
C ILE A 235 -36.95 -13.49 5.12
N SER A 236 -36.15 -12.97 4.20
CA SER A 236 -34.72 -13.32 4.08
C SER A 236 -33.94 -12.95 5.34
N ASP A 237 -34.19 -11.77 5.91
CA ASP A 237 -33.51 -11.30 7.11
C ASP A 237 -33.90 -12.11 8.35
N ILE A 238 -35.15 -12.56 8.44
CA ILE A 238 -35.57 -13.52 9.47
C ILE A 238 -34.81 -14.85 9.30
N LYS A 239 -34.67 -15.37 8.07
CA LYS A 239 -33.93 -16.61 7.79
C LYS A 239 -32.44 -16.52 8.14
N LYS A 240 -31.80 -15.37 7.95
CA LYS A 240 -30.40 -15.15 8.34
C LYS A 240 -30.21 -15.25 9.86
N LYS A 241 -31.21 -14.79 10.63
CA LYS A 241 -31.19 -14.81 12.10
C LYS A 241 -31.61 -16.18 12.67
N ILE A 242 -32.53 -16.87 12.01
CA ILE A 242 -33.08 -18.15 12.44
C ILE A 242 -32.65 -19.23 11.44
N ILE A 243 -31.41 -19.69 11.58
CA ILE A 243 -30.84 -20.72 10.72
C ILE A 243 -31.33 -22.10 11.21
N PRO A 244 -31.99 -22.90 10.36
CA PRO A 244 -32.37 -24.28 10.69
C PRO A 244 -31.14 -25.04 11.17
N HIS A 245 -31.27 -25.80 12.27
CA HIS A 245 -30.20 -26.58 12.93
C HIS A 245 -29.19 -25.82 13.80
N LYS A 246 -29.22 -24.48 13.81
CA LYS A 246 -28.40 -23.66 14.74
C LYS A 246 -29.24 -22.90 15.76
N ALA A 247 -30.49 -22.57 15.41
CA ALA A 247 -31.39 -21.84 16.29
C ALA A 247 -32.00 -22.75 17.39
N PRO A 248 -32.28 -22.22 18.59
CA PRO A 248 -33.02 -22.93 19.63
C PRO A 248 -34.40 -23.40 19.15
N GLU A 249 -34.87 -24.54 19.65
CA GLU A 249 -36.17 -25.13 19.27
C GLU A 249 -37.34 -24.16 19.47
N ILE A 250 -37.31 -23.38 20.55
CA ILE A 250 -38.34 -22.37 20.81
C ILE A 250 -38.38 -21.28 19.74
N ALA A 251 -37.22 -20.86 19.21
CA ALA A 251 -37.14 -19.87 18.14
C ALA A 251 -37.63 -20.44 16.80
N LEU A 252 -37.33 -21.71 16.51
CA LEU A 252 -37.85 -22.40 15.33
C LEU A 252 -39.38 -22.55 15.40
N ARG A 253 -39.92 -22.88 16.58
CA ARG A 253 -41.36 -22.98 16.81
C ARG A 253 -42.06 -21.64 16.64
N GLN A 254 -41.49 -20.56 17.18
CA GLN A 254 -42.03 -19.20 16.99
C GLN A 254 -41.96 -18.73 15.54
N TYR A 255 -40.86 -19.04 14.84
CA TYR A 255 -40.75 -18.76 13.41
C TYR A 255 -41.80 -19.52 12.59
N TYR A 256 -42.07 -20.78 12.93
CA TYR A 256 -43.13 -21.56 12.29
C TYR A 256 -44.52 -20.94 12.51
N TYR A 257 -44.83 -20.49 13.74
CA TYR A 257 -46.07 -19.75 14.00
C TYR A 257 -46.17 -18.44 13.22
N LEU A 258 -45.07 -17.68 13.11
CA LEU A 258 -45.04 -16.45 12.32
C LEU A 258 -45.40 -16.72 10.85
N LEU A 259 -44.87 -17.79 10.24
CA LEU A 259 -45.22 -18.16 8.86
C LEU A 259 -46.71 -18.52 8.72
N ILE A 260 -47.30 -19.18 9.72
CA ILE A 260 -48.74 -19.47 9.74
C ILE A 260 -49.55 -18.16 9.81
N VAL A 261 -49.16 -17.24 10.69
CA VAL A 261 -49.83 -15.93 10.84
C VAL A 261 -49.80 -15.16 9.53
N ILE A 262 -48.62 -15.05 8.89
CA ILE A 262 -48.45 -14.41 7.58
C ILE A 262 -49.37 -15.04 6.53
N SER A 263 -49.43 -16.38 6.48
CA SER A 263 -50.31 -17.09 5.55
C SER A 263 -51.79 -16.81 5.80
N LYS A 264 -52.19 -16.64 7.07
CA LYS A 264 -53.59 -16.36 7.43
C LYS A 264 -53.98 -14.94 7.07
N MET A 265 -53.14 -13.95 7.39
CA MET A 265 -53.38 -12.55 7.02
C MET A 265 -53.52 -12.41 5.50
N ALA A 266 -52.63 -13.02 4.72
CA ALA A 266 -52.73 -12.97 3.25
C ALA A 266 -54.02 -13.63 2.72
N MET A 267 -54.49 -14.70 3.37
CA MET A 267 -55.75 -15.36 3.01
C MET A 267 -56.97 -14.52 3.35
N GLU A 268 -56.98 -13.86 4.52
CA GLU A 268 -58.06 -12.97 4.95
C GLU A 268 -58.19 -11.75 4.04
N GLU A 269 -57.07 -11.08 3.71
CA GLU A 269 -57.07 -9.95 2.77
C GLU A 269 -57.55 -10.37 1.37
N ARG A 270 -57.16 -11.56 0.91
CA ARG A 270 -57.68 -12.12 -0.35
C ARG A 270 -59.20 -12.31 -0.29
N LEU A 271 -59.73 -12.88 0.79
CA LEU A 271 -61.16 -13.11 0.95
C LEU A 271 -61.94 -11.81 1.10
N ALA A 272 -61.39 -10.81 1.79
CA ALA A 272 -61.97 -9.48 1.90
C ALA A 272 -62.06 -8.80 0.52
N LEU A 273 -60.99 -8.91 -0.28
CA LEU A 273 -61.00 -8.45 -1.66
C LEU A 273 -62.05 -9.20 -2.49
N GLN A 274 -62.12 -10.53 -2.40
CA GLN A 274 -63.12 -11.32 -3.11
C GLN A 274 -64.56 -10.92 -2.73
N SER A 275 -64.84 -10.68 -1.45
CA SER A 275 -66.15 -10.24 -0.98
C SER A 275 -66.51 -8.84 -1.48
N ALA A 276 -65.54 -7.92 -1.56
CA ALA A 276 -65.77 -6.57 -2.08
C ALA A 276 -66.23 -6.56 -3.55
N TYR A 277 -65.94 -7.63 -4.30
CA TYR A 277 -66.29 -7.79 -5.71
C TYR A 277 -67.30 -8.91 -5.96
N GLU A 278 -67.96 -9.43 -4.92
CA GLU A 278 -68.91 -10.55 -5.00
C GLU A 278 -70.13 -10.25 -5.90
N ALA A 279 -70.49 -8.98 -6.06
CA ALA A 279 -71.58 -8.52 -6.91
C ALA A 279 -71.13 -7.90 -8.24
N ALA A 280 -69.83 -7.96 -8.56
CA ALA A 280 -69.31 -7.45 -9.83
C ALA A 280 -69.67 -8.42 -10.98
N GLU A 281 -70.13 -7.87 -12.10
CA GLU A 281 -70.52 -8.66 -13.29
C GLU A 281 -69.29 -9.29 -13.98
N GLU A 282 -68.12 -8.67 -13.83
CA GLU A 282 -66.83 -9.17 -14.28
C GLU A 282 -65.75 -8.73 -13.28
N VAL A 283 -64.90 -9.68 -12.84
CA VAL A 283 -63.77 -9.42 -11.95
C VAL A 283 -62.49 -9.46 -12.81
N PRO A 284 -61.85 -8.31 -13.10
CA PRO A 284 -60.74 -8.23 -14.07
C PRO A 284 -59.46 -9.03 -13.71
N TRP A 285 -59.37 -9.57 -12.50
CA TRP A 285 -58.18 -10.27 -11.96
C TRP A 285 -58.49 -11.66 -11.42
N GLU A 286 -59.64 -12.24 -11.75
CA GLU A 286 -59.92 -13.62 -11.36
C GLU A 286 -58.99 -14.57 -12.12
N ILE A 287 -57.86 -14.91 -11.50
CA ILE A 287 -56.93 -15.91 -12.01
C ILE A 287 -57.61 -17.26 -11.86
N ASP A 288 -57.99 -17.87 -13.00
CA ASP A 288 -58.57 -19.19 -12.98
C ASP A 288 -57.53 -20.25 -12.54
N GLU A 289 -57.97 -21.42 -12.06
CA GLU A 289 -57.01 -22.47 -11.65
C GLU A 289 -56.12 -22.97 -12.80
N SER A 290 -56.50 -22.75 -14.06
CA SER A 290 -55.70 -23.05 -15.25
C SER A 290 -54.61 -22.01 -15.57
N GLU A 291 -54.75 -20.79 -15.08
CA GLU A 291 -53.80 -19.69 -15.21
C GLU A 291 -52.71 -19.71 -14.12
N ILE A 292 -52.95 -20.44 -13.03
CA ILE A 292 -51.93 -20.68 -12.00
C ILE A 292 -50.83 -21.57 -12.60
N PRO A 293 -49.59 -21.07 -12.73
CA PRO A 293 -48.52 -21.88 -13.31
C PRO A 293 -48.26 -23.11 -12.42
N PRO A 294 -47.89 -24.26 -13.03
CA PRO A 294 -47.57 -25.46 -12.29
C PRO A 294 -46.58 -25.19 -11.14
N PRO A 295 -46.71 -25.85 -9.97
CA PRO A 295 -45.93 -25.51 -8.78
C PRO A 295 -44.41 -25.50 -8.98
N ASP A 296 -43.89 -26.35 -9.88
CA ASP A 296 -42.50 -26.35 -10.31
C ASP A 296 -42.10 -25.06 -11.04
N VAL A 297 -42.94 -24.62 -11.98
CA VAL A 297 -42.74 -23.39 -12.76
C VAL A 297 -42.87 -22.16 -11.85
N LEU A 298 -43.86 -22.14 -10.96
CA LEU A 298 -44.05 -21.04 -10.00
C LEU A 298 -42.83 -20.90 -9.07
N VAL A 299 -42.34 -22.02 -8.52
CA VAL A 299 -41.18 -22.01 -7.63
C VAL A 299 -39.91 -21.58 -8.35
N ASP A 300 -39.67 -22.04 -9.57
CA ASP A 300 -38.46 -21.65 -10.32
C ASP A 300 -38.53 -20.24 -10.91
N ASN A 301 -39.66 -19.54 -10.81
CA ASN A 301 -39.81 -18.14 -11.21
C ASN A 301 -39.92 -17.15 -10.03
N MET A 302 -40.02 -17.65 -8.79
CA MET A 302 -40.01 -16.78 -7.61
C MET A 302 -38.62 -16.14 -7.41
N PRO A 303 -38.51 -14.86 -7.01
CA PRO A 303 -37.24 -14.14 -6.92
C PRO A 303 -36.14 -14.80 -6.08
N LEU A 304 -36.50 -15.55 -5.03
CA LEU A 304 -35.53 -16.23 -4.14
C LEU A 304 -35.07 -17.60 -4.65
N THR A 305 -35.78 -18.17 -5.61
CA THR A 305 -35.60 -19.53 -6.13
C THR A 305 -35.35 -19.57 -7.63
N ALA A 306 -35.48 -18.43 -8.31
CA ALA A 306 -35.16 -18.23 -9.71
C ALA A 306 -33.75 -18.72 -10.07
N GLY A 307 -33.66 -19.57 -11.09
CA GLY A 307 -32.41 -20.14 -11.59
C GLY A 307 -31.74 -21.18 -10.68
N LYS A 308 -32.38 -21.59 -9.56
CA LYS A 308 -31.80 -22.56 -8.62
C LYS A 308 -32.30 -24.01 -8.81
N GLY A 309 -33.15 -24.25 -9.81
CA GLY A 309 -33.74 -25.58 -10.09
C GLY A 309 -34.47 -26.17 -8.87
N MET A 310 -35.10 -25.31 -8.08
CA MET A 310 -35.79 -25.64 -6.85
C MET A 310 -37.19 -26.20 -7.13
N GLY A 311 -37.81 -25.83 -8.26
CA GLY A 311 -39.14 -26.29 -8.67
C GLY A 311 -39.20 -27.80 -8.89
N ILE A 312 -38.21 -28.36 -9.60
CA ILE A 312 -38.09 -29.82 -9.80
C ILE A 312 -37.99 -30.56 -8.45
N LYS A 313 -37.21 -30.02 -7.50
CA LYS A 313 -37.04 -30.62 -6.17
C LYS A 313 -38.33 -30.57 -5.35
N VAL A 314 -39.08 -29.50 -5.44
CA VAL A 314 -40.37 -29.34 -4.77
C VAL A 314 -41.41 -30.30 -5.36
N LYS A 315 -41.49 -30.43 -6.69
CA LYS A 315 -42.39 -31.37 -7.38
C LYS A 315 -42.13 -32.82 -6.97
N ALA A 316 -40.86 -33.24 -7.00
CA ALA A 316 -40.46 -34.59 -6.57
C ALA A 316 -40.85 -34.87 -5.10
N LYS A 317 -40.69 -33.87 -4.22
CA LYS A 317 -41.04 -34.00 -2.80
C LYS A 317 -42.56 -34.06 -2.55
N ILE A 318 -43.35 -33.30 -3.32
CA ILE A 318 -44.82 -33.36 -3.26
C ILE A 318 -45.31 -34.72 -3.75
N GLU A 319 -44.72 -35.26 -4.80
CA GLU A 319 -45.06 -36.57 -5.37
C GLU A 319 -44.68 -37.71 -4.42
N GLU A 320 -43.51 -37.64 -3.78
CA GLU A 320 -43.10 -38.57 -2.72
C GLU A 320 -44.08 -38.56 -1.53
N GLN A 321 -44.59 -37.38 -1.14
CA GLN A 321 -45.58 -37.25 -0.07
C GLN A 321 -46.96 -37.78 -0.46
N LYS A 322 -47.39 -37.62 -1.73
CA LYS A 322 -48.63 -38.20 -2.25
C LYS A 322 -48.55 -39.73 -2.26
N ILE A 323 -47.43 -40.30 -2.71
CA ILE A 323 -47.18 -41.75 -2.68
C ILE A 323 -47.19 -42.29 -1.24
N LYS A 324 -46.59 -41.57 -0.29
CA LYS A 324 -46.60 -41.95 1.14
C LYS A 324 -48.00 -41.88 1.78
N LYS A 325 -48.87 -40.96 1.34
CA LYS A 325 -50.27 -40.87 1.80
C LYS A 325 -51.17 -41.93 1.17
N GLN A 326 -50.89 -42.38 -0.05
CA GLN A 326 -51.65 -43.46 -0.71
C GLN A 326 -51.26 -44.87 -0.22
N ARG A 327 -50.09 -45.00 0.44
CA ARG A 327 -49.61 -46.25 1.06
C ARG A 327 -49.99 -46.42 2.53
N LYS A 328 -50.68 -45.44 3.12
CA LYS A 328 -51.27 -45.49 4.47
C LYS A 328 -52.77 -45.61 4.35
#